data_AF-A0A497AI77-F1
#
_entry.id   AF-A0A497AI77-F1
#
_cell.length_a   1.000
_cell.length_b   1.000
_cell.length_c   1.000
_cell.angle_alpha   90.00
_cell.angle_beta   90.00
_cell.angle_gamma   90.00
#
_symmetry.space_group_name_H-M   'P 1'
#
loop_
_entity.id
_entity.type
_entity.pdbx_description
1 polymer ?
#
loop_
_entity_poly.entity_id
_entity_poly.type
_entity_poly.pdbx_seq_one_letter_code
_entity_poly.pdbx_strand_id
1 'polypeptide(L)' 'FVPLMPVAMENVKDFPQLGRFALRDMGTTIGAGIVVEIEE' A
#
# COMPACT_ATOMS: atom_id res chain seq x y z
N PHE A 1 -1.70 1.76 -9.09
CA PHE A 1 -2.72 1.47 -8.06
C PHE A 1 -3.19 2.81 -7.55
N VAL A 2 -4.49 3.12 -7.63
CA VAL A 2 -5.02 4.42 -7.19
C VAL A 2 -6.16 4.14 -6.22
N PRO A 3 -6.06 4.56 -4.95
CA PRO A 3 -7.15 4.39 -3.99
C PRO A 3 -8.33 5.31 -4.34
N LEU A 4 -9.54 4.89 -3.97
CA LEU A 4 -10.77 5.67 -4.23
C LEU A 4 -10.84 6.98 -3.43
N MET A 5 -10.13 7.02 -2.29
CA MET A 5 -9.97 8.19 -1.45
C MET A 5 -8.48 8.39 -1.19
N PRO A 6 -8.02 9.63 -0.97
CA PRO A 6 -6.64 9.88 -0.57
C PRO A 6 -6.28 9.07 0.69
N VAL A 7 -5.10 8.45 0.66
CA VAL A 7 -4.56 7.66 1.78
C VAL A 7 -3.15 8.14 2.04
N ALA A 8 -2.83 8.40 3.31
CA ALA A 8 -1.46 8.66 3.72
C ALA A 8 -0.64 7.37 3.63
N MET A 9 0.43 7.38 2.85
CA MET A 9 1.37 6.28 2.66
C MET A 9 2.80 6.84 2.63
N GLU A 10 3.77 6.00 2.96
CA GLU A 10 5.19 6.36 2.97
C GLU A 10 6.01 5.30 2.24
N ASN A 11 7.20 5.67 1.75
CA ASN A 11 8.15 4.70 1.24
C ASN A 11 8.55 3.72 2.36
N VAL A 12 8.59 2.42 2.05
CA VAL A 12 8.95 1.39 3.02
C VAL A 12 10.36 1.56 3.60
N LYS A 13 11.27 2.21 2.86
CA LYS A 13 12.63 2.49 3.34
C LYS A 13 12.66 3.53 4.46
N ASP A 14 11.71 4.47 4.44
CA ASP A 14 11.66 5.59 5.38
C ASP A 14 10.76 5.25 6.57
N PHE A 15 9.58 4.67 6.30
CA PHE A 15 8.61 4.28 7.33
C PHE A 15 8.03 2.88 7.04
N PRO A 16 8.68 1.80 7.51
CA PRO A 16 8.32 0.42 7.15
C PRO A 16 6.88 0.03 7.50
N GLN A 17 6.27 0.66 8.50
CA GLN A 17 4.91 0.36 8.96
C GLN A 17 3.85 0.99 8.05
N LEU A 18 4.13 2.15 7.44
CA LEU A 18 3.23 2.84 6.51
C LEU A 18 3.46 2.45 5.04
N GLY A 19 4.59 1.80 4.74
CA GLY A 19 4.91 1.32 3.41
C GLY A 19 4.50 -0.12 3.11
N ARG A 20 3.75 -0.82 3.97
CA ARG A 20 3.30 -2.22 3.74
C ARG A 20 1.79 -2.29 3.60
N PHE A 21 1.30 -3.06 2.63
CA PHE A 21 -0.14 -3.23 2.41
C PHE A 21 -0.50 -4.64 1.94
N ALA A 22 -1.79 -4.97 2.05
CA ALA A 22 -2.37 -6.22 1.56
C ALA A 22 -3.51 -5.91 0.57
N LEU A 23 -3.62 -6.72 -0.47
CA LEU A 23 -4.74 -6.70 -1.41
C LEU A 23 -5.71 -7.83 -1.07
N ARG A 24 -6.99 -7.50 -0.98
CA ARG A 24 -8.04 -8.45 -0.63
C ARG A 24 -9.15 -8.41 -1.66
N ASP A 25 -9.63 -9.58 -2.03
CA ASP A 25 -10.83 -9.75 -2.85
C ASP A 25 -11.72 -10.82 -2.20
N MET A 26 -13.00 -10.52 -2.09
CA MET A 26 -14.01 -11.37 -1.45
C MET A 26 -13.57 -12.02 -0.12
N GLY A 27 -12.95 -11.23 0.79
CA GLY A 27 -12.52 -11.71 2.11
C GLY A 27 -11.24 -12.57 2.11
N THR A 28 -10.62 -12.77 0.94
CA THR A 28 -9.38 -13.53 0.79
C THR A 28 -8.21 -12.59 0.46
N THR A 29 -7.03 -12.86 1.01
CA THR A 29 -5.81 -12.12 0.65
C THR A 29 -5.30 -12.64 -0.69
N ILE A 30 -5.26 -11.77 -1.69
CA ILE A 30 -4.78 -12.08 -3.05
C ILE A 30 -3.35 -11.59 -3.29
N GLY A 31 -2.83 -10.75 -2.40
CA GLY A 31 -1.46 -10.25 -2.49
C GLY A 31 -1.03 -9.42 -1.30
N ALA A 32 0.27 -9.20 -1.19
CA ALA A 32 0.91 -8.29 -0.26
C ALA A 32 2.02 -7.52 -0.99
N GLY A 33 2.26 -6.28 -0.58
CA GLY A 33 3.21 -5.40 -1.26
C GLY A 33 3.88 -4.40 -0.33
N ILE A 34 4.89 -3.74 -0.88
CA ILE A 34 5.61 -2.63 -0.25
C ILE A 34 5.59 -1.41 -1.17
N VAL A 35 5.52 -0.21 -0.60
CA VAL A 35 5.61 1.06 -1.32
C VAL A 35 7.07 1.36 -1.62
N VAL A 36 7.41 1.39 -2.92
CA VAL A 36 8.77 1.69 -3.41
C VAL A 36 8.91 3.17 -3.80
N GLU A 37 7.83 3.79 -4.27
CA GLU A 37 7.76 5.17 -4.76
C GLU A 37 6.30 5.67 -4.66
N ILE A 38 6.13 7.00 -4.52
CA ILE A 38 4.83 7.68 -4.48
C ILE A 38 4.82 8.73 -5.61
N GLU A 39 3.78 8.70 -6.43
CA GLU A 39 3.55 9.59 -7.56
C GLU A 39 2.25 10.40 -7.35
N GLU A 40 2.10 11.51 -8.09
CA GLU A 40 0.91 12.39 -8.05
C GLU A 40 -0.34 11.80 -8.74
#